data_AF-A0A7C5G934-F1
#
_entry.id   AF-A0A7C5G934-F1
#
_cell.length_a   1.000
_cell.length_b   1.000
_cell.length_c   1.000
_cell.angle_alpha   90.00
_cell.angle_beta   90.00
_cell.angle_gamma   90.00
#
_symmetry.space_group_name_H-M   'P 1'
#
loop_
_entity.id
_entity.type
_entity.pdbx_description
1 polymer ?
#
loop_
_entity_poly.entity_id
_entity_poly.type
_entity_poly.pdbx_seq_one_letter_code
_entity_poly.pdbx_strand_id
1 'polypeptide(L)'
;MKQFANFLVKSVPNKGLLKTITVLVFSIFLLPQQPAKGCGIAYDEYFGYSFIHPDILRLDDGFAPYFLDIGEIYDEFISPKETQTLNNVKEWRERFCNRVSATDIHYVIYKAPIKQLIDLKQVMIADKLKLSYAGRKMSTNSFSKYLYRHKCYETVDYLIFAKSCEPHAVASKMWEDGEKDIPAMLKLIKKGKKQFLETKSYYFRLRYAYQIIRLAHYAKKYDLTLELYDYLMPKID
;
A
#
# COMPACT_ATOMS: atom_id res chain seq x y z
N MET A 1 -94.07 -4.64 -26.28
CA MET A 1 -93.20 -4.02 -27.30
C MET A 1 -91.79 -3.99 -26.70
N LYS A 2 -90.85 -4.88 -27.09
CA LYS A 2 -89.87 -4.67 -28.19
C LYS A 2 -89.21 -3.28 -28.05
N GLN A 3 -87.90 -3.07 -27.95
CA GLN A 3 -86.73 -3.87 -28.33
C GLN A 3 -85.47 -3.02 -27.94
N PHE A 4 -84.30 -3.64 -27.82
CA PHE A 4 -82.96 -3.00 -27.80
C PHE A 4 -82.55 -2.14 -26.59
N ALA A 5 -81.89 -2.78 -25.62
CA ALA A 5 -80.63 -2.27 -25.07
C ALA A 5 -79.73 -3.41 -24.57
N ASN A 6 -79.60 -4.46 -25.39
CA ASN A 6 -78.43 -5.32 -25.35
C ASN A 6 -77.31 -4.61 -26.10
N PHE A 7 -76.54 -3.76 -25.41
CA PHE A 7 -75.21 -3.37 -25.90
C PHE A 7 -74.30 -2.83 -24.79
N LEU A 8 -74.13 -3.56 -23.70
CA LEU A 8 -72.85 -3.57 -22.97
C LEU A 8 -72.49 -5.01 -22.62
N VAL A 9 -72.06 -5.67 -23.68
CA VAL A 9 -71.27 -6.89 -23.71
C VAL A 9 -70.03 -6.71 -22.81
N LYS A 10 -69.92 -7.63 -21.85
CA LYS A 10 -68.69 -8.29 -21.36
C LYS A 10 -67.51 -7.40 -20.94
N SER A 11 -67.22 -7.43 -19.65
CA SER A 11 -66.21 -8.38 -19.14
C SER A 11 -66.32 -8.47 -17.62
N VAL A 12 -67.09 -9.43 -17.11
CA VAL A 12 -66.84 -9.89 -15.74
C VAL A 12 -65.52 -10.65 -15.81
N PRO A 13 -64.44 -10.19 -15.14
CA PRO A 13 -63.18 -10.91 -15.17
C PRO A 13 -63.47 -12.30 -14.61
N ASN A 14 -63.16 -13.32 -15.41
CA ASN A 14 -63.34 -14.69 -15.01
C ASN A 14 -62.58 -14.90 -13.69
N LYS A 15 -63.26 -15.34 -12.62
CA LYS A 15 -62.65 -15.44 -11.27
C LYS A 15 -61.40 -16.32 -11.26
N GLY A 16 -61.28 -17.24 -12.23
CA GLY A 16 -60.07 -18.02 -12.49
C GLY A 16 -58.90 -17.22 -13.07
N LEU A 17 -59.18 -16.24 -13.95
CA LEU A 17 -58.19 -15.33 -14.54
C LEU A 17 -57.66 -14.33 -13.50
N LEU A 18 -58.54 -13.82 -12.64
CA LEU A 18 -58.13 -12.94 -11.54
C LEU A 18 -57.25 -13.68 -10.54
N LYS A 19 -57.60 -14.93 -10.17
CA LYS A 19 -56.75 -15.78 -9.31
C LYS A 19 -55.41 -16.11 -9.94
N THR A 20 -55.35 -16.43 -11.24
CA THR A 20 -54.08 -16.71 -11.92
C THR A 20 -53.20 -15.46 -12.00
N ILE A 21 -53.76 -14.28 -12.25
CA ILE A 21 -53.01 -13.00 -12.20
C ILE A 21 -52.49 -12.74 -10.78
N THR A 22 -53.30 -13.01 -9.74
CA THR A 22 -52.89 -12.78 -8.35
C THR A 22 -51.73 -13.72 -7.95
N VAL A 23 -51.79 -14.99 -8.37
CA VAL A 23 -50.71 -15.96 -8.14
C VAL A 23 -49.46 -15.58 -8.91
N LEU A 24 -49.57 -15.14 -10.18
CA LEU A 24 -48.42 -14.71 -10.99
C LEU A 24 -47.72 -13.48 -10.42
N VAL A 25 -48.48 -12.48 -9.93
CA VAL A 25 -47.93 -11.30 -9.27
C VAL A 25 -47.24 -11.67 -7.96
N PHE A 26 -47.82 -12.59 -7.18
CA PHE A 26 -47.20 -13.06 -5.93
C PHE A 26 -45.94 -13.90 -6.18
N SER A 27 -45.88 -14.66 -7.28
CA SER A 27 -44.68 -15.43 -7.69
C SER A 27 -43.54 -14.54 -8.18
N ILE A 28 -43.82 -13.37 -8.76
CA ILE A 28 -42.78 -12.39 -9.14
C ILE A 28 -42.12 -11.76 -7.91
N PHE A 29 -42.85 -11.59 -6.80
CA PHE A 29 -42.31 -11.12 -5.51
C PHE A 29 -41.47 -12.18 -4.77
N LEU A 30 -41.52 -13.44 -5.19
CA LEU A 30 -40.75 -14.55 -4.60
C LEU A 30 -39.46 -14.87 -5.39
N LEU A 31 -39.20 -14.17 -6.51
CA LEU A 31 -37.91 -14.27 -7.17
C LEU A 31 -36.84 -13.64 -6.26
N PRO A 32 -35.71 -14.32 -5.99
CA PRO A 32 -34.66 -13.78 -5.14
C PRO A 32 -34.11 -12.52 -5.79
N GLN A 33 -34.52 -11.36 -5.26
CA GLN A 33 -33.83 -10.10 -5.51
C GLN A 33 -32.39 -10.32 -5.06
N GLN A 34 -31.43 -10.21 -5.98
CA GLN A 34 -30.04 -10.26 -5.56
C GLN A 34 -29.88 -9.20 -4.48
N PRO A 35 -29.39 -9.54 -3.27
CA PRO A 35 -29.06 -8.50 -2.32
C PRO A 35 -28.10 -7.57 -3.04
N ALA A 36 -28.46 -6.28 -3.13
CA ALA A 36 -27.53 -5.26 -3.58
C ALA A 36 -26.21 -5.51 -2.85
N LYS A 37 -25.10 -5.55 -3.58
CA LYS A 37 -23.76 -5.81 -3.04
C LYS A 37 -23.39 -4.71 -2.05
N GLY A 38 -23.89 -4.80 -0.83
CA GLY A 38 -23.55 -3.96 0.30
C GLY A 38 -22.60 -4.72 1.21
N CYS A 39 -21.31 -4.65 0.91
CA CYS A 39 -20.24 -4.88 1.89
C CYS A 39 -19.07 -3.97 1.51
N GLY A 40 -19.31 -2.68 1.73
CA GLY A 40 -18.39 -1.57 1.62
C GLY A 40 -19.16 -0.32 2.01
N ILE A 41 -18.52 0.64 2.68
CA ILE A 41 -19.08 1.99 2.75
C ILE A 41 -19.19 2.43 1.29
N ALA A 42 -20.41 2.44 0.76
CA ALA A 42 -20.69 3.19 -0.44
C ALA A 42 -20.45 4.63 -0.03
N TYR A 43 -19.31 5.19 -0.41
CA TYR A 43 -19.25 6.63 -0.51
C TYR A 43 -20.27 6.94 -1.60
N ASP A 44 -21.46 7.41 -1.22
CA ASP A 44 -22.17 8.30 -2.11
C ASP A 44 -21.12 9.31 -2.56
N GLU A 45 -20.96 9.48 -3.89
CA GLU A 45 -20.15 10.56 -4.43
C GLU A 45 -20.48 11.80 -3.61
N TYR A 46 -19.48 12.29 -2.87
CA TYR A 46 -19.70 13.34 -1.90
C TYR A 46 -20.26 14.56 -2.65
N PHE A 47 -21.57 14.78 -2.56
CA PHE A 47 -22.23 15.99 -3.03
C PHE A 47 -22.04 17.08 -1.98
N GLY A 48 -20.78 17.46 -1.76
CA GLY A 48 -20.46 18.69 -1.07
C GLY A 48 -20.54 19.87 -2.02
N TYR A 49 -21.05 20.98 -1.53
CA TYR A 49 -20.82 22.26 -2.15
C TYR A 49 -19.32 22.58 -2.04
N SER A 50 -18.61 22.57 -3.16
CA SER A 50 -17.30 23.20 -3.21
C SER A 50 -17.53 24.71 -3.22
N PHE A 51 -17.07 25.42 -2.19
CA PHE A 51 -17.11 26.89 -2.17
C PHE A 51 -16.24 27.52 -3.26
N ILE A 52 -15.40 26.71 -3.93
CA ILE A 52 -14.41 27.13 -4.92
C ILE A 52 -14.46 26.15 -6.08
N HIS A 53 -14.70 26.67 -7.29
CA HIS A 53 -14.69 25.85 -8.50
C HIS A 53 -13.23 25.55 -8.87
N PRO A 54 -12.76 24.30 -8.92
CA PRO A 54 -11.35 24.00 -9.19
C PRO A 54 -10.90 24.55 -10.56
N ASP A 55 -11.78 24.50 -11.55
CA ASP A 55 -11.49 24.91 -12.93
C ASP A 55 -11.30 26.43 -13.14
N ILE A 56 -11.58 27.29 -12.14
CA ILE A 56 -11.30 28.73 -12.24
C ILE A 56 -9.88 29.10 -11.79
N LEU A 57 -9.15 28.15 -11.22
CA LEU A 57 -7.80 28.38 -10.70
C LEU A 57 -6.80 28.11 -11.80
N ARG A 58 -5.87 29.05 -12.01
CA ARG A 58 -4.74 28.80 -12.87
C ARG A 58 -3.60 28.20 -12.04
N LEU A 59 -3.04 27.10 -12.52
CA LEU A 59 -2.00 26.35 -11.82
C LEU A 59 -0.68 27.13 -11.63
N ASP A 60 -0.52 28.27 -12.33
CA ASP A 60 0.62 29.17 -12.22
C ASP A 60 0.47 30.24 -11.11
N ASP A 61 -0.69 30.33 -10.47
CA ASP A 61 -0.92 31.28 -9.37
C ASP A 61 -0.33 30.78 -8.04
N GLY A 62 0.33 31.66 -7.29
CA GLY A 62 0.99 31.31 -6.02
C GLY A 62 0.05 30.78 -4.92
N PHE A 63 -1.26 30.91 -5.10
CA PHE A 63 -2.27 30.36 -4.19
C PHE A 63 -2.87 29.04 -4.65
N ALA A 64 -2.55 28.55 -5.85
CA ALA A 64 -3.05 27.29 -6.39
C ALA A 64 -2.91 26.12 -5.39
N PRO A 65 -1.78 25.93 -4.66
CA PRO A 65 -1.62 24.82 -3.72
C PRO A 65 -2.64 24.75 -2.57
N TYR A 66 -3.31 25.87 -2.24
CA TYR A 66 -4.35 25.91 -1.21
C TYR A 66 -5.73 25.48 -1.72
N PHE A 67 -5.87 25.34 -3.04
CA PHE A 67 -7.14 25.09 -3.72
C PHE A 67 -7.05 23.93 -4.73
N LEU A 68 -5.89 23.29 -4.87
CA LEU A 68 -5.74 22.12 -5.73
C LEU A 68 -6.71 21.02 -5.32
N ASP A 69 -7.27 20.40 -6.36
CA ASP A 69 -8.26 19.36 -6.32
C ASP A 69 -7.84 18.23 -5.38
N ILE A 70 -8.70 17.96 -4.41
CA ILE A 70 -8.57 16.84 -3.49
C ILE A 70 -8.56 15.52 -4.28
N GLY A 71 -8.98 15.50 -5.55
CA GLY A 71 -8.95 14.37 -6.49
C GLY A 71 -7.56 13.74 -6.73
N GLU A 72 -6.52 14.52 -7.02
CA GLU A 72 -5.14 13.95 -7.15
C GLU A 72 -4.65 13.37 -5.82
N ILE A 73 -4.96 14.06 -4.72
CA ILE A 73 -4.71 13.56 -3.37
C ILE A 73 -5.55 12.29 -3.15
N TYR A 74 -6.80 12.24 -3.59
CA TYR A 74 -7.73 11.12 -3.41
C TYR A 74 -7.29 9.90 -4.20
N ASP A 75 -6.82 10.04 -5.43
CA ASP A 75 -6.30 8.94 -6.24
C ASP A 75 -5.03 8.33 -5.61
N GLU A 76 -4.18 9.16 -5.00
CA GLU A 76 -3.07 8.68 -4.16
C GLU A 76 -3.54 8.07 -2.83
N PHE A 77 -4.63 8.57 -2.25
CA PHE A 77 -5.20 8.13 -0.96
C PHE A 77 -6.11 6.89 -1.06
N ILE A 78 -6.65 6.56 -2.23
CA ILE A 78 -7.49 5.36 -2.46
C ILE A 78 -6.62 4.09 -2.55
N SER A 79 -5.34 4.19 -2.95
CA SER A 79 -4.37 3.09 -2.84
C SER A 79 -2.93 3.53 -2.47
N PRO A 80 -2.72 4.20 -1.31
CA PRO A 80 -1.43 4.81 -0.98
C PRO A 80 -0.35 3.75 -0.79
N LYS A 81 -0.75 2.56 -0.32
CA LYS A 81 0.16 1.43 -0.14
C LYS A 81 0.66 0.87 -1.47
N GLU A 82 -0.19 0.82 -2.50
CA GLU A 82 0.20 0.30 -3.81
C GLU A 82 1.07 1.32 -4.54
N THR A 83 0.66 2.59 -4.58
CA THR A 83 1.44 3.68 -5.18
C THR A 83 2.81 3.85 -4.51
N GLN A 84 2.88 3.86 -3.17
CA GLN A 84 4.16 3.92 -2.45
C GLN A 84 5.06 2.71 -2.77
N THR A 85 4.47 1.52 -2.86
CA THR A 85 5.20 0.29 -3.19
C THR A 85 5.75 0.35 -4.62
N LEU A 86 4.92 0.78 -5.58
CA LEU A 86 5.30 0.91 -6.98
C LEU A 86 6.40 1.97 -7.16
N ASN A 87 6.27 3.13 -6.53
CA ASN A 87 7.26 4.21 -6.60
C ASN A 87 8.59 3.78 -5.98
N ASN A 88 8.59 3.11 -4.83
CA ASN A 88 9.83 2.59 -4.26
C ASN A 88 10.45 1.50 -5.16
N VAL A 89 9.67 0.57 -5.72
CA VAL A 89 10.20 -0.43 -6.68
C VAL A 89 10.81 0.25 -7.91
N LYS A 90 10.17 1.31 -8.42
CA LYS A 90 10.67 2.11 -9.55
C LYS A 90 12.01 2.77 -9.22
N GLU A 91 12.11 3.46 -8.09
CA GLU A 91 13.35 4.11 -7.62
C GLU A 91 14.49 3.08 -7.48
N TRP A 92 14.22 1.93 -6.86
CA TRP A 92 15.19 0.85 -6.78
C TRP A 92 15.61 0.35 -8.16
N ARG A 93 14.66 0.17 -9.09
CA ARG A 93 14.99 -0.28 -10.45
C ARG A 93 15.89 0.73 -11.17
N GLU A 94 15.61 2.02 -11.05
CA GLU A 94 16.42 3.11 -11.61
C GLU A 94 17.82 3.12 -10.98
N ARG A 95 17.92 2.95 -9.66
CA ARG A 95 19.21 2.87 -8.93
C ARG A 95 20.12 1.75 -9.43
N PHE A 96 19.53 0.67 -9.94
CA PHE A 96 20.22 -0.48 -10.53
C PHE A 96 20.18 -0.46 -12.07
N CYS A 97 20.10 0.74 -12.66
CA CYS A 97 20.19 1.03 -14.09
C CYS A 97 19.19 0.21 -14.94
N ASN A 98 18.01 -0.07 -14.40
CA ASN A 98 16.97 -0.88 -15.05
C ASN A 98 17.39 -2.30 -15.44
N ARG A 99 18.49 -2.83 -14.88
CA ARG A 99 19.04 -4.16 -15.22
C ARG A 99 18.37 -5.33 -14.51
N VAL A 100 17.53 -5.04 -13.52
CA VAL A 100 16.86 -6.02 -12.66
C VAL A 100 15.35 -5.89 -12.80
N SER A 101 14.63 -7.01 -12.69
CA SER A 101 13.18 -7.00 -12.86
C SER A 101 12.49 -6.30 -11.68
N ALA A 102 11.50 -5.46 -11.97
CA ALA A 102 10.66 -4.82 -10.96
C ALA A 102 9.96 -5.85 -10.06
N THR A 103 9.50 -6.98 -10.63
CA THR A 103 8.85 -8.05 -9.87
C THR A 103 9.81 -8.74 -8.89
N ASP A 104 11.08 -8.84 -9.29
CA ASP A 104 12.14 -9.44 -8.47
C ASP A 104 12.58 -8.50 -7.35
N ILE A 105 12.69 -7.19 -7.62
CA ILE A 105 12.91 -6.17 -6.60
C ILE A 105 11.78 -6.20 -5.57
N HIS A 106 10.54 -6.19 -6.05
CA HIS A 106 9.36 -6.24 -5.20
C HIS A 106 9.37 -7.47 -4.27
N TYR A 107 9.73 -8.64 -4.80
CA TYR A 107 9.86 -9.84 -3.97
C TYR A 107 10.91 -9.66 -2.86
N VAL A 108 12.13 -9.24 -3.19
CA VAL A 108 13.23 -9.13 -2.22
C VAL A 108 12.92 -8.10 -1.13
N ILE A 109 12.31 -6.98 -1.48
CA ILE A 109 12.02 -5.91 -0.51
C ILE A 109 10.80 -6.28 0.35
N TYR A 110 9.69 -6.69 -0.27
CA TYR A 110 8.40 -6.76 0.43
C TYR A 110 7.98 -8.17 0.84
N LYS A 111 8.48 -9.22 0.18
CA LYS A 111 8.01 -10.60 0.38
C LYS A 111 9.05 -11.54 0.98
N ALA A 112 10.35 -11.32 0.72
CA ALA A 112 11.39 -12.17 1.24
C ALA A 112 11.45 -12.07 2.78
N PRO A 113 11.48 -13.18 3.53
CA PRO A 113 11.69 -13.16 4.97
C PRO A 113 13.12 -12.70 5.29
N ILE A 114 13.32 -12.10 6.48
CA ILE A 114 14.64 -11.61 6.91
C ILE A 114 15.72 -12.70 6.84
N LYS A 115 15.36 -13.96 7.14
CA LYS A 115 16.29 -15.09 7.06
C LYS A 115 16.90 -15.23 5.65
N GLN A 116 16.11 -15.08 4.58
CA GLN A 116 16.63 -15.16 3.21
C GLN A 116 17.63 -14.05 2.89
N LEU A 117 17.46 -12.85 3.47
CA LEU A 117 18.43 -11.76 3.32
C LEU A 117 19.72 -12.03 4.09
N ILE A 118 19.62 -12.60 5.29
CA ILE A 118 20.78 -13.05 6.09
C ILE A 118 21.54 -14.16 5.35
N ASP A 119 20.82 -15.17 4.85
CA ASP A 119 21.40 -16.28 4.08
C ASP A 119 22.06 -15.74 2.79
N LEU A 120 21.45 -14.75 2.11
CA LEU A 120 22.06 -14.07 0.96
C LEU A 120 23.39 -13.40 1.36
N LYS A 121 23.43 -12.65 2.46
CA LYS A 121 24.67 -12.04 2.96
C LYS A 121 25.74 -13.09 3.24
N GLN A 122 25.36 -14.19 3.89
CA GLN A 122 26.27 -15.28 4.22
C GLN A 122 26.89 -15.90 2.95
N VAL A 123 26.07 -16.15 1.93
CA VAL A 123 26.54 -16.66 0.63
C VAL A 123 27.45 -15.67 -0.09
N MET A 124 27.21 -14.36 0.05
CA MET A 124 28.09 -13.34 -0.55
C MET A 124 29.47 -13.26 0.09
N ILE A 125 29.59 -13.66 1.36
CA ILE A 125 30.85 -13.66 2.13
C ILE A 125 31.58 -15.00 1.99
N ALA A 126 30.85 -16.13 1.96
CA ALA A 126 31.45 -17.45 1.92
C ALA A 126 31.78 -17.89 0.48
N ASP A 127 33.06 -18.17 0.21
CA ASP A 127 33.52 -18.55 -1.14
C ASP A 127 32.94 -19.87 -1.68
N LYS A 128 32.50 -20.76 -0.78
CA LYS A 128 32.04 -22.12 -1.15
C LYS A 128 30.53 -22.27 -1.24
N LEU A 129 29.75 -21.28 -0.79
CA LEU A 129 28.30 -21.38 -0.78
C LEU A 129 27.70 -20.94 -2.12
N LYS A 130 26.75 -21.71 -2.63
CA LYS A 130 25.99 -21.37 -3.83
C LYS A 130 24.80 -20.50 -3.45
N LEU A 131 24.37 -19.61 -4.36
CA LEU A 131 23.18 -18.75 -4.18
C LEU A 131 21.90 -19.52 -3.85
N SER A 132 21.80 -20.80 -4.22
CA SER A 132 20.71 -21.70 -3.83
C SER A 132 20.54 -21.87 -2.32
N TYR A 133 21.59 -21.62 -1.52
CA TYR A 133 21.51 -21.65 -0.06
C TYR A 133 20.57 -20.57 0.50
N ALA A 134 20.47 -19.41 -0.15
CA ALA A 134 19.50 -18.37 0.19
C ALA A 134 18.05 -18.71 -0.22
N GLY A 135 17.82 -19.91 -0.77
CA GLY A 135 16.52 -20.42 -1.19
C GLY A 135 16.27 -20.33 -2.69
N ARG A 136 15.34 -21.17 -3.18
CA ARG A 136 15.05 -21.30 -4.62
C ARG A 136 14.56 -20.00 -5.27
N LYS A 137 13.72 -19.23 -4.59
CA LYS A 137 13.24 -17.94 -5.12
C LYS A 137 14.38 -16.93 -5.20
N MET A 138 15.25 -16.85 -4.19
CA MET A 138 16.41 -15.96 -4.21
C MET A 138 17.42 -16.34 -5.29
N SER A 139 17.62 -17.64 -5.54
CA SER A 139 18.58 -18.10 -6.54
C SER A 139 18.15 -17.91 -7.99
N THR A 140 16.85 -17.73 -8.25
CA THR A 140 16.33 -17.43 -9.60
C THR A 140 16.03 -15.95 -9.81
N ASN A 141 15.81 -15.18 -8.73
CA ASN A 141 15.54 -13.75 -8.73
C ASN A 141 16.70 -12.92 -9.32
N SER A 142 16.41 -12.09 -10.32
CA SER A 142 17.39 -11.25 -11.02
C SER A 142 18.07 -10.23 -10.11
N PHE A 143 17.34 -9.66 -9.16
CA PHE A 143 17.87 -8.68 -8.22
C PHE A 143 18.84 -9.34 -7.21
N SER A 144 18.45 -10.44 -6.57
CA SER A 144 19.33 -11.21 -5.68
C SER A 144 20.60 -11.70 -6.38
N LYS A 145 20.49 -12.18 -7.63
CA LYS A 145 21.64 -12.54 -8.46
C LYS A 145 22.54 -11.34 -8.73
N TYR A 146 21.95 -10.19 -9.04
CA TYR A 146 22.71 -8.96 -9.29
C TYR A 146 23.51 -8.55 -8.06
N LEU A 147 22.87 -8.50 -6.89
CA LEU A 147 23.52 -8.16 -5.61
C LEU A 147 24.67 -9.12 -5.30
N TYR A 148 24.44 -10.43 -5.48
CA TYR A 148 25.45 -11.46 -5.28
C TYR A 148 26.65 -11.30 -6.22
N ARG A 149 26.42 -11.10 -7.51
CA ARG A 149 27.48 -10.99 -8.53
C ARG A 149 28.34 -9.74 -8.36
N HIS A 150 27.71 -8.61 -8.04
CA HIS A 150 28.39 -7.31 -7.92
C HIS A 150 28.81 -6.99 -6.49
N LYS A 151 28.68 -7.96 -5.56
CA LYS A 151 29.09 -7.82 -4.15
C LYS A 151 28.50 -6.55 -3.51
N CYS A 152 27.22 -6.29 -3.73
CA CYS A 152 26.51 -5.13 -3.20
C CYS A 152 26.19 -5.30 -1.69
N TYR A 153 27.22 -5.34 -0.85
CA TYR A 153 27.10 -5.62 0.59
C TYR A 153 26.26 -4.56 1.32
N GLU A 154 26.49 -3.27 1.05
CA GLU A 154 25.72 -2.18 1.67
C GLU A 154 24.22 -2.31 1.42
N THR A 155 23.84 -2.72 0.20
CA THR A 155 22.44 -2.96 -0.15
C THR A 155 21.82 -4.03 0.72
N VAL A 156 22.49 -5.18 0.86
CA VAL A 156 21.97 -6.31 1.63
C VAL A 156 21.94 -5.99 3.12
N ASP A 157 22.94 -5.25 3.61
CA ASP A 157 23.00 -4.79 5.00
C ASP A 157 21.87 -3.83 5.35
N TYR A 158 21.58 -2.91 4.44
CA TYR A 158 20.42 -2.03 4.57
C TYR A 158 19.12 -2.81 4.52
N LEU A 159 18.94 -3.77 3.59
CA LEU A 159 17.72 -4.57 3.49
C LEU A 159 17.48 -5.39 4.76
N ILE A 160 18.52 -6.01 5.34
CA ILE A 160 18.41 -6.73 6.62
C ILE A 160 17.98 -5.77 7.74
N PHE A 161 18.57 -4.57 7.79
CA PHE A 161 18.20 -3.57 8.79
C PHE A 161 16.75 -3.10 8.62
N ALA A 162 16.35 -2.70 7.42
CA ALA A 162 14.99 -2.27 7.11
C ALA A 162 13.97 -3.36 7.47
N LYS A 163 14.27 -4.63 7.15
CA LYS A 163 13.44 -5.78 7.49
C LYS A 163 13.30 -5.99 9.00
N SER A 164 14.34 -5.67 9.77
CA SER A 164 14.30 -5.70 11.23
C SER A 164 13.43 -4.59 11.82
N CYS A 165 13.23 -3.48 11.10
CA CYS A 165 12.40 -2.36 11.54
C CYS A 165 10.91 -2.58 11.27
N GLU A 166 10.55 -3.43 10.29
CA GLU A 166 9.16 -3.65 9.87
C GLU A 166 8.18 -3.97 11.01
N PRO A 167 8.47 -4.87 11.97
CA PRO A 167 7.54 -5.19 13.05
C PRO A 167 7.14 -3.99 13.91
N HIS A 168 8.00 -2.98 13.98
CA HIS A 168 7.80 -1.77 14.80
C HIS A 168 7.21 -0.61 13.99
N ALA A 169 7.14 -0.74 12.66
CA ALA A 169 6.77 0.34 11.76
C ALA A 169 5.48 0.09 10.95
N VAL A 170 4.85 -1.07 11.16
CA VAL A 170 3.55 -1.40 10.58
C VAL A 170 2.46 -1.15 11.62
N ALA A 171 1.36 -0.50 11.22
CA ALA A 171 0.21 -0.29 12.07
C ALA A 171 -0.45 -1.64 12.42
N SER A 172 -0.63 -1.89 13.71
CA SER A 172 -1.36 -3.06 14.22
C SER A 172 -2.85 -2.75 14.15
N LYS A 173 -3.49 -3.06 13.01
CA LYS A 173 -4.89 -2.70 12.70
C LYS A 173 -5.13 -1.18 12.66
N MET A 174 -6.15 -0.76 11.91
CA MET A 174 -6.39 0.66 11.59
C MET A 174 -6.84 1.52 12.79
N TRP A 175 -7.09 0.93 13.96
CA TRP A 175 -7.75 1.61 15.09
C TRP A 175 -7.20 1.20 16.47
N GLU A 176 -6.09 0.45 16.54
CA GLU A 176 -5.47 0.03 17.80
C GLU A 176 -4.01 0.50 17.85
N ASP A 177 -3.72 1.42 18.78
CA ASP A 177 -2.35 1.70 19.24
C ASP A 177 -1.88 0.49 20.07
N GLY A 178 -1.53 -0.60 19.40
CA GLY A 178 -0.97 -1.77 20.06
C GLY A 178 0.32 -1.40 20.81
N GLU A 179 0.59 -2.09 21.92
CA GLU A 179 1.81 -1.88 22.69
C GLU A 179 3.05 -2.01 21.80
N LYS A 180 3.87 -0.95 21.77
CA LYS A 180 5.12 -0.91 21.00
C LYS A 180 6.26 -1.37 21.90
N ASP A 181 7.09 -2.27 21.37
CA ASP A 181 8.35 -2.66 22.01
C ASP A 181 9.40 -1.54 21.85
N ILE A 182 9.28 -0.51 22.69
CA ILE A 182 10.18 0.65 22.73
C ILE A 182 11.64 0.22 22.94
N PRO A 183 11.97 -0.70 23.88
CA PRO A 183 13.35 -1.18 24.03
C PRO A 183 13.95 -1.77 22.74
N ALA A 184 13.20 -2.58 22.00
CA ALA A 184 13.67 -3.11 20.72
C ALA A 184 13.89 -2.00 19.68
N MET A 185 13.00 -1.01 19.62
CA MET A 185 13.15 0.14 18.72
C MET A 185 14.40 0.96 19.05
N LEU A 186 14.67 1.24 20.33
CA LEU A 186 15.89 1.95 20.76
C LEU A 186 17.15 1.16 20.44
N LYS A 187 17.11 -0.16 20.57
CA LYS A 187 18.22 -1.04 20.16
C LYS A 187 18.47 -0.98 18.65
N LEU A 188 17.40 -0.96 17.85
CA LEU A 188 17.48 -0.80 16.40
C LEU A 188 18.01 0.58 16.01
N ILE A 189 17.59 1.65 16.69
CA ILE A 189 18.15 3.01 16.48
C ILE A 189 19.66 3.01 16.70
N LYS A 190 20.14 2.44 17.82
CA LYS A 190 21.57 2.34 18.11
C LYS A 190 22.33 1.54 17.04
N LYS A 191 21.79 0.40 16.63
CA LYS A 191 22.37 -0.43 15.55
C LYS A 191 22.40 0.33 14.22
N GLY A 192 21.30 0.97 13.85
CA GLY A 192 21.15 1.74 12.62
C GLY A 192 22.13 2.90 12.55
N LYS A 193 22.33 3.65 13.64
CA LYS A 193 23.34 4.72 13.71
C LYS A 193 24.75 4.21 13.39
N LYS A 194 25.14 3.06 13.93
CA LYS A 194 26.44 2.45 13.63
C LYS A 194 26.54 2.09 12.14
N GLN A 195 25.55 1.41 11.59
CA GLN A 195 25.54 1.00 10.19
C GLN A 195 25.49 2.20 9.23
N PHE A 196 24.78 3.28 9.59
CA PHE A 196 24.75 4.53 8.84
C PHE A 196 26.15 5.13 8.70
N LEU A 197 26.93 5.19 9.79
CA LEU A 197 28.29 5.74 9.78
C LEU A 197 29.27 4.87 8.97
N GLU A 198 29.04 3.56 8.95
CA GLU A 198 29.84 2.60 8.16
C GLU A 198 29.48 2.61 6.66
N THR A 199 28.28 3.07 6.31
CA THR A 199 27.77 3.09 4.94
C THR A 199 28.41 4.23 4.15
N LYS A 200 28.86 3.97 2.93
CA LYS A 200 29.45 4.98 2.04
C LYS A 200 28.44 5.55 1.05
N SER A 201 27.52 4.71 0.55
CA SER A 201 26.49 5.14 -0.39
C SER A 201 25.53 6.15 0.23
N TYR A 202 25.51 7.38 -0.30
CA TYR A 202 24.57 8.43 0.09
C TYR A 202 23.11 7.98 0.01
N TYR A 203 22.78 7.21 -1.03
CA TYR A 203 21.47 6.58 -1.20
C TYR A 203 21.07 5.70 -0.01
N PHE A 204 22.00 4.89 0.51
CA PHE A 204 21.72 4.02 1.66
C PHE A 204 21.78 4.78 2.98
N ARG A 205 22.64 5.79 3.11
CA ARG A 205 22.64 6.70 4.27
C ARG A 205 21.30 7.37 4.47
N LEU A 206 20.73 7.95 3.41
CA LEU A 206 19.40 8.57 3.48
C LEU A 206 18.33 7.57 3.94
N ARG A 207 18.36 6.36 3.39
CA ARG A 207 17.40 5.32 3.78
C ARG A 207 17.59 4.82 5.21
N TYR A 208 18.83 4.70 5.69
CA TYR A 208 19.12 4.45 7.11
C TYR A 208 18.58 5.58 7.99
N ALA A 209 18.86 6.84 7.65
CA ALA A 209 18.39 8.00 8.40
C ALA A 209 16.87 8.01 8.54
N TYR A 210 16.15 7.80 7.43
CA TYR A 210 14.70 7.68 7.44
C TYR A 210 14.21 6.60 8.41
N GLN A 211 14.76 5.39 8.35
CA GLN A 211 14.34 4.29 9.25
C GLN A 211 14.63 4.61 10.71
N ILE A 212 15.79 5.21 11.02
CA ILE A 212 16.21 5.57 12.37
C ILE A 212 15.30 6.64 12.97
N ILE A 213 15.05 7.72 12.22
CA ILE A 213 14.18 8.83 12.64
C ILE A 213 12.74 8.34 12.82
N ARG A 214 12.24 7.53 11.87
CA ARG A 214 10.90 6.93 11.95
C ARG A 214 10.72 6.05 13.18
N LEU A 215 11.72 5.25 13.54
CA LEU A 215 11.67 4.43 14.76
C LEU A 215 11.59 5.30 16.02
N ALA A 216 12.34 6.40 16.10
CA ALA A 216 12.28 7.30 17.25
C ALA A 216 10.90 7.97 17.37
N HIS A 217 10.35 8.40 16.25
CA HIS A 217 9.01 8.97 16.17
C HIS A 217 7.95 7.95 16.63
N TYR A 218 7.99 6.72 16.10
CA TYR A 218 7.05 5.66 16.50
C TYR A 218 7.23 5.17 17.95
N ALA A 219 8.41 5.37 18.53
CA ALA A 219 8.67 5.15 19.95
C ALA A 219 8.18 6.31 20.83
N LYS A 220 7.53 7.33 20.25
CA LYS A 220 7.07 8.57 20.90
C LYS A 220 8.21 9.33 21.61
N LYS A 221 9.44 9.20 21.08
CA LYS A 221 10.64 9.91 21.57
C LYS A 221 10.93 11.11 20.68
N TYR A 222 10.10 12.14 20.78
CA TYR A 222 10.13 13.28 19.86
C TYR A 222 11.42 14.10 19.96
N ASP A 223 11.94 14.33 21.18
CA ASP A 223 13.22 15.02 21.37
C ASP A 223 14.36 14.27 20.67
N LEU A 224 14.43 12.95 20.88
CA LEU A 224 15.37 12.08 20.19
C LEU A 224 15.16 12.09 18.66
N THR A 225 13.92 12.25 18.18
CA THR A 225 13.62 12.34 16.75
C THR A 225 14.29 13.57 16.13
N LEU A 226 14.17 14.73 16.80
CA LEU A 226 14.81 15.98 16.38
C LEU A 226 16.34 15.87 16.46
N GLU A 227 16.88 15.36 17.58
CA GLU A 227 18.32 15.12 17.74
C GLU A 227 18.88 14.21 16.64
N LEU A 228 18.17 13.15 16.28
CA LEU A 228 18.57 12.23 15.21
C LEU A 228 18.53 12.90 13.84
N TYR A 229 17.53 13.73 13.58
CA TYR A 229 17.43 14.48 12.33
C TYR A 229 18.63 15.43 12.18
N ASP A 230 18.86 16.29 13.18
CA ASP A 230 19.95 17.27 13.18
C ASP A 230 21.32 16.60 13.11
N TYR A 231 21.46 15.41 13.71
CA TYR A 231 22.71 14.67 13.67
C TYR A 231 22.95 13.95 12.34
N LEU A 232 21.94 13.28 11.77
CA LEU A 232 22.11 12.37 10.63
C LEU A 232 22.06 13.10 9.28
N MET A 233 21.15 14.07 9.13
CA MET A 233 20.92 14.72 7.83
C MET A 233 22.17 15.40 7.27
N PRO A 234 22.96 16.16 8.06
CA PRO A 234 24.19 16.79 7.56
C PRO A 234 25.35 15.82 7.24
N LYS A 235 25.14 14.50 7.36
CA LYS A 235 26.17 13.47 7.10
C LYS A 235 25.80 12.58 5.90
N ILE A 236 24.73 12.92 5.19
CA ILE A 236 24.25 12.14 4.05
C ILE A 236 25.08 12.44 2.80
N ASP A 237 25.62 13.65 2.63
CA ASP A 237 26.40 14.14 1.48
C ASP A 237 27.84 14.55 1.84
#